data_AF-A0A258B1X3-F1
#
_entry.id   AF-A0A258B1X3-F1
#
_cell.length_a   1.000
_cell.length_b   1.000
_cell.length_c   1.000
_cell.angle_alpha   90.00
_cell.angle_beta   90.00
_cell.angle_gamma   90.00
#
_symmetry.space_group_name_H-M   'P 1'
#
loop_
_entity.id
_entity.type
_entity.pdbx_description
1 polymer ?
#
loop_
_entity_poly.entity_id
_entity_poly.type
_entity_poly.pdbx_seq_one_letter_code
_entity_poly.pdbx_strand_id
1 'polypeptide(L)'
;MKNLLCCFALLTVPLATQASVIITYAEDPNSTLSSLKSTQVFNFNSLSGGTNKNVVWDGVGTFNQLFIKSADAYGGAADALNPKGSLYSLQGAGTPVLSSTLKLDTPSSYFGMWWSAGDAKNVLEFYNGDTLLGRFTTSSLMDPLPASYDGNPLNRKINSGEPYGFINFFADETTAWNRIVLTNDGSSGFESDNYTTRVAAWDPLVDGALPGVPVAIVEGKTTTAVTEKMIAGTRWSLDATSVAAIPGAPAPPWWLLVVFATIFITRGEKSMKLTA
;
A
#
# COMPACT_ATOMS: atom_id res chain seq x y z
N MET A 1 12.28 -52.26 -39.99
CA MET A 1 11.29 -51.64 -39.10
C MET A 1 11.95 -50.43 -38.46
N LYS A 2 11.59 -49.21 -38.88
CA LYS A 2 12.12 -47.94 -38.34
C LYS A 2 11.17 -47.48 -37.24
N ASN A 3 11.64 -47.47 -35.99
CA ASN A 3 10.88 -46.96 -34.86
C ASN A 3 10.85 -45.43 -34.92
N LEU A 4 9.66 -44.89 -35.17
CA LEU A 4 9.37 -43.46 -35.12
C LEU A 4 9.08 -43.10 -33.66
N LEU A 5 10.02 -42.40 -33.02
CA LEU A 5 9.83 -41.88 -31.67
C LEU A 5 9.08 -40.54 -31.79
N CYS A 6 7.78 -40.53 -31.48
CA CYS A 6 7.00 -39.31 -31.33
C CYS A 6 7.38 -38.62 -30.01
N CYS A 7 8.18 -37.55 -30.10
CA CYS A 7 8.33 -36.60 -28.99
C CYS A 7 7.05 -35.76 -28.87
N PHE A 8 6.23 -36.06 -27.87
CA PHE A 8 5.22 -35.12 -27.39
C PHE A 8 5.92 -33.97 -26.67
N ALA A 9 6.03 -32.81 -27.33
CA ALA A 9 6.39 -31.57 -26.66
C ALA A 9 5.19 -31.12 -25.81
N LEU A 10 5.29 -31.25 -24.49
CA LEU A 10 4.38 -30.59 -23.56
C LEU A 10 4.62 -29.08 -23.66
N LEU A 11 3.73 -28.39 -24.38
CA LEU A 11 3.60 -26.94 -24.32
C LEU A 11 3.10 -26.57 -22.91
N THR A 12 4.01 -26.19 -22.02
CA THR A 12 3.64 -25.47 -20.80
C THR A 12 3.27 -24.05 -21.21
N VAL A 13 1.98 -23.78 -21.37
CA VAL A 13 1.49 -22.41 -21.48
C VAL A 13 1.74 -21.76 -20.11
N PRO A 14 2.59 -20.72 -19.99
CA PRO A 14 2.68 -19.98 -18.76
C PRO A 14 1.29 -19.39 -18.48
N LEU A 15 0.66 -19.81 -17.38
CA LEU A 15 -0.45 -19.06 -16.82
C LEU A 15 0.09 -17.64 -16.59
N ALA A 16 -0.48 -16.66 -17.29
CA ALA A 16 -0.24 -15.28 -16.94
C ALA A 16 -0.67 -15.15 -15.47
N THR A 17 0.29 -15.01 -14.57
CA THR A 17 0.03 -14.69 -13.16
C THR A 17 -0.65 -13.33 -13.18
N GLN A 18 -1.96 -13.33 -12.95
CA GLN A 18 -2.75 -12.12 -12.98
C GLN A 18 -2.29 -11.21 -11.84
N ALA A 19 -2.04 -9.94 -12.15
CA ALA A 19 -1.53 -8.97 -11.19
C ALA A 19 -2.47 -8.87 -9.99
N SER A 20 -1.95 -9.11 -8.78
CA SER A 20 -2.73 -9.13 -7.54
C SER A 20 -2.29 -7.99 -6.63
N VAL A 21 -3.28 -7.29 -6.04
CA VAL A 21 -3.03 -6.30 -4.99
C VAL A 21 -3.62 -6.83 -3.69
N ILE A 22 -2.78 -7.06 -2.68
CA ILE A 22 -3.26 -7.39 -1.33
C ILE A 22 -3.48 -6.11 -0.53
N ILE A 23 -4.55 -6.11 0.25
CA ILE A 23 -4.91 -5.00 1.13
C ILE A 23 -4.70 -5.46 2.57
N THR A 24 -4.11 -4.58 3.37
CA THR A 24 -4.13 -4.71 4.83
C THR A 24 -4.62 -3.42 5.49
N TYR A 25 -5.14 -3.52 6.70
CA TYR A 25 -5.29 -2.35 7.58
C TYR A 25 -4.22 -2.37 8.67
N ALA A 26 -3.75 -1.20 9.11
CA ALA A 26 -2.81 -1.10 10.22
C ALA A 26 -3.42 -1.68 11.50
N GLU A 27 -2.68 -2.46 12.30
CA GLU A 27 -3.22 -3.15 13.48
C GLU A 27 -3.72 -2.21 14.60
N ASP A 28 -3.08 -1.04 14.75
CA ASP A 28 -3.51 0.01 15.68
C ASP A 28 -4.54 0.93 14.99
N PRO A 29 -5.79 1.00 15.49
CA PRO A 29 -6.82 1.87 14.93
C PRO A 29 -6.51 3.37 15.03
N ASN A 30 -5.52 3.76 15.82
CA ASN A 30 -5.06 5.15 15.92
C ASN A 30 -3.86 5.44 14.99
N SER A 31 -3.33 4.44 14.30
CA SER A 31 -2.23 4.69 13.36
C SER A 31 -2.73 5.48 12.17
N THR A 32 -2.02 6.56 11.85
CA THR A 32 -2.25 7.42 10.69
C THR A 32 -1.15 7.27 9.64
N LEU A 33 -0.23 6.31 9.83
CA LEU A 33 0.90 6.00 8.96
C LEU A 33 1.10 4.49 8.83
N SER A 34 1.82 4.08 7.80
CA SER A 34 2.28 2.69 7.65
C SER A 34 3.46 2.39 8.56
N SER A 35 3.57 1.14 9.01
CA SER A 35 4.80 0.62 9.62
C SER A 35 5.83 0.13 8.59
N LEU A 36 5.50 0.14 7.29
CA LEU A 36 6.44 -0.20 6.22
C LEU A 36 7.57 0.84 6.14
N LYS A 37 8.81 0.34 6.10
CA LYS A 37 10.01 1.18 6.03
C LYS A 37 10.34 1.62 4.61
N SER A 38 11.22 2.62 4.50
CA SER A 38 11.73 3.15 3.22
C SER A 38 10.61 3.67 2.31
N THR A 39 9.61 4.28 2.92
CA THR A 39 8.47 4.90 2.25
C THR A 39 8.67 6.42 2.14
N GLN A 40 7.93 7.02 1.21
CA GLN A 40 7.75 8.47 1.14
C GLN A 40 6.35 8.80 1.62
N VAL A 41 6.18 9.90 2.37
CA VAL A 41 4.88 10.37 2.88
C VAL A 41 4.59 11.76 2.34
N PHE A 42 3.37 11.95 1.84
CA PHE A 42 2.79 13.23 1.49
C PHE A 42 1.66 13.55 2.47
N ASN A 43 1.87 14.58 3.27
CA ASN A 43 0.82 15.21 4.05
C ASN A 43 0.43 16.53 3.37
N PHE A 44 -0.79 17.00 3.62
CA PHE A 44 -1.34 18.17 2.93
C PHE A 44 -1.08 19.48 3.67
N ASN A 45 -0.29 19.45 4.75
CA ASN A 45 -0.14 20.54 5.71
C ASN A 45 0.59 21.78 5.15
N SER A 46 1.33 21.62 4.05
CA SER A 46 2.00 22.74 3.36
C SER A 46 1.13 23.43 2.32
N LEU A 47 -0.06 22.89 2.02
CA LEU A 47 -0.95 23.40 0.99
C LEU A 47 -1.94 24.43 1.56
N SER A 48 -2.41 25.34 0.71
CA SER A 48 -3.53 26.22 1.05
C SER A 48 -4.85 25.46 1.04
N GLY A 49 -5.77 25.82 1.95
CA GLY A 49 -7.14 25.32 1.91
C GLY A 49 -7.86 25.66 0.59
N GLY A 50 -8.75 24.77 0.15
CA GLY A 50 -9.47 24.88 -1.12
C GLY A 50 -8.82 24.09 -2.26
N THR A 51 -9.14 24.47 -3.50
CA THR A 51 -8.64 23.76 -4.69
C THR A 51 -7.20 24.11 -5.01
N ASN A 52 -6.35 23.09 -5.08
CA ASN A 52 -4.97 23.15 -5.54
C ASN A 52 -4.85 22.35 -6.83
N LYS A 53 -4.08 22.82 -7.82
CA LYS A 53 -3.90 22.16 -9.12
C LYS A 53 -2.43 21.86 -9.36
N ASN A 54 -2.15 20.77 -10.09
CA ASN A 54 -0.79 20.35 -10.45
C ASN A 54 0.14 20.29 -9.24
N VAL A 55 -0.34 19.68 -8.16
CA VAL A 55 0.41 19.61 -6.89
C VAL A 55 1.50 18.55 -7.04
N VAL A 56 2.75 18.98 -6.88
CA VAL A 56 3.92 18.10 -7.00
C VAL A 56 4.18 17.44 -5.65
N TRP A 57 4.33 16.12 -5.69
CA TRP A 57 4.96 15.32 -4.64
C TRP A 57 6.38 15.00 -5.11
N ASP A 58 7.34 15.75 -4.57
CA ASP A 58 8.74 15.68 -5.00
C ASP A 58 9.29 14.24 -4.93
N GLY A 59 9.95 13.80 -6.00
CA GLY A 59 10.48 12.44 -6.13
C GLY A 59 9.43 11.31 -6.25
N VAL A 60 8.14 11.63 -6.37
CA VAL A 60 7.05 10.65 -6.49
C VAL A 60 6.17 10.88 -7.70
N GLY A 61 5.64 12.09 -7.89
CA GLY A 61 4.70 12.35 -8.96
C GLY A 61 3.92 13.65 -8.80
N THR A 62 2.82 13.77 -9.54
CA THR A 62 2.00 14.98 -9.56
C THR A 62 0.50 14.65 -9.50
N PHE A 63 -0.22 15.33 -8.62
CA PHE A 63 -1.66 15.35 -8.60
C PHE A 63 -2.19 16.36 -9.61
N ASN A 64 -3.17 15.98 -10.43
CA ASN A 64 -3.83 16.95 -11.33
C ASN A 64 -4.55 18.06 -10.53
N GLN A 65 -5.22 17.68 -9.44
CA GLN A 65 -5.89 18.58 -8.51
C GLN A 65 -6.12 17.88 -7.16
N LEU A 66 -6.30 18.70 -6.13
CA LEU A 66 -6.70 18.31 -4.78
C LEU A 66 -7.62 19.38 -4.22
N PHE A 67 -8.58 19.01 -3.37
CA PHE A 67 -9.23 19.98 -2.50
C PHE A 67 -8.75 19.73 -1.07
N ILE A 68 -8.21 20.77 -0.44
CA ILE A 68 -7.61 20.68 0.89
C ILE A 68 -8.54 21.32 1.91
N LYS A 69 -8.84 20.58 2.97
CA LYS A 69 -9.76 21.01 4.03
C LYS A 69 -9.08 20.91 5.39
N SER A 70 -9.44 21.82 6.30
CA SER A 70 -8.98 21.76 7.68
C SER A 70 -9.68 20.62 8.43
N ALA A 71 -8.98 20.06 9.43
CA ALA A 71 -9.50 19.01 10.29
C ALA A 71 -10.90 19.32 10.83
N ASP A 72 -11.74 18.29 10.84
CA ASP A 72 -13.10 18.33 11.37
C ASP A 72 -13.53 16.94 11.85
N ALA A 73 -14.83 16.68 11.93
CA ALA A 73 -15.33 15.36 12.32
C ALA A 73 -14.87 14.25 11.36
N TYR A 74 -14.70 14.56 10.07
CA TYR A 74 -14.59 13.56 9.00
C TYR A 74 -13.16 13.30 8.56
N GLY A 75 -12.23 14.23 8.83
CA GLY A 75 -10.83 14.07 8.45
C GLY A 75 -9.87 14.95 9.25
N GLY A 76 -8.59 14.82 8.92
CA GLY A 76 -7.47 15.46 9.61
C GLY A 76 -6.79 14.50 10.58
N ALA A 77 -5.76 13.82 10.11
CA ALA A 77 -4.96 12.92 10.93
C ALA A 77 -4.24 13.68 12.05
N ALA A 78 -4.38 13.23 13.28
CA ALA A 78 -3.63 13.83 14.39
C ALA A 78 -2.18 13.36 14.37
N ASP A 79 -1.26 14.28 14.63
CA ASP A 79 0.16 13.97 14.86
C ASP A 79 0.75 14.91 15.92
N ALA A 80 2.03 14.76 16.22
CA ALA A 80 2.70 15.57 17.24
C ALA A 80 2.76 17.07 16.90
N LEU A 81 2.77 17.43 15.62
CA LEU A 81 2.78 18.81 15.13
C LEU A 81 1.36 19.38 14.96
N ASN A 82 0.38 18.50 14.72
CA ASN A 82 -1.02 18.80 14.49
C ASN A 82 -1.90 18.01 15.49
N PRO A 83 -1.83 18.32 16.80
CA PRO A 83 -2.54 17.54 17.83
C PRO A 83 -4.06 17.68 17.77
N LYS A 84 -4.58 18.58 16.92
CA LYS A 84 -6.01 18.78 16.66
C LYS A 84 -6.44 18.31 15.27
N GLY A 85 -5.57 17.57 14.57
CA GLY A 85 -5.75 17.13 13.19
C GLY A 85 -5.05 18.03 12.17
N SER A 86 -4.50 17.41 11.13
CA SER A 86 -3.87 18.02 9.96
C SER A 86 -4.87 18.55 8.92
N LEU A 87 -4.35 19.25 7.91
CA LEU A 87 -5.07 19.43 6.66
C LEU A 87 -5.16 18.09 5.92
N TYR A 88 -6.31 17.82 5.30
CA TYR A 88 -6.56 16.57 4.58
C TYR A 88 -7.11 16.81 3.17
N SER A 89 -7.02 15.78 2.31
CA SER A 89 -7.58 15.76 0.97
C SER A 89 -9.04 15.32 1.00
N LEU A 90 -9.91 16.08 0.32
CA LEU A 90 -11.33 15.80 0.18
C LEU A 90 -11.72 15.72 -1.30
N GLN A 91 -12.49 14.72 -1.68
CA GLN A 91 -13.26 14.73 -2.93
C GLN A 91 -14.75 14.63 -2.61
N GLY A 92 -15.59 15.39 -3.30
CA GLY A 92 -17.05 15.38 -3.05
C GLY A 92 -17.48 16.35 -1.95
N ALA A 93 -18.55 16.03 -1.23
CA ALA A 93 -19.13 16.77 -0.11
C ALA A 93 -19.40 18.26 -0.44
N GLY A 94 -19.94 18.52 -1.64
CA GLY A 94 -20.22 19.88 -2.14
C GLY A 94 -18.99 20.68 -2.59
N THR A 95 -17.79 20.08 -2.59
CA THR A 95 -16.59 20.71 -3.14
C THR A 95 -16.55 20.61 -4.67
N PRO A 96 -15.81 21.50 -5.37
CA PRO A 96 -15.69 21.44 -6.82
C PRO A 96 -14.80 20.29 -7.33
N VAL A 97 -14.15 19.53 -6.44
CA VAL A 97 -13.24 18.43 -6.81
C VAL A 97 -13.93 17.12 -6.50
N LEU A 98 -14.43 16.43 -7.53
CA LEU A 98 -15.01 15.09 -7.41
C LEU A 98 -13.99 13.97 -7.65
N SER A 99 -12.83 14.32 -8.22
CA SER A 99 -11.77 13.38 -8.52
C SER A 99 -10.39 14.01 -8.44
N SER A 100 -9.45 13.25 -7.87
CA SER A 100 -8.03 13.54 -7.82
C SER A 100 -7.27 12.39 -8.45
N THR A 101 -6.31 12.69 -9.33
CA THR A 101 -5.46 11.70 -9.99
C THR A 101 -4.01 12.00 -9.66
N LEU A 102 -3.33 11.05 -9.04
CA LEU A 102 -1.88 11.04 -8.87
C LEU A 102 -1.25 10.29 -10.05
N LYS A 103 -0.45 10.97 -10.86
CA LYS A 103 0.44 10.34 -11.83
C LYS A 103 1.82 10.21 -11.20
N LEU A 104 2.36 8.99 -11.19
CA LEU A 104 3.67 8.70 -10.62
C LEU A 104 4.76 8.86 -11.69
N ASP A 105 5.91 9.39 -11.27
CA ASP A 105 7.09 9.54 -12.13
C ASP A 105 7.76 8.17 -12.37
N THR A 106 7.74 7.31 -11.34
CA THR A 106 8.16 5.92 -11.40
C THR A 106 7.02 5.04 -10.88
N PRO A 107 6.68 3.93 -11.56
CA PRO A 107 5.66 3.02 -11.05
C PRO A 107 5.97 2.53 -9.63
N SER A 108 4.95 2.48 -8.78
CA SER A 108 5.06 2.01 -7.40
C SER A 108 4.36 0.67 -7.19
N SER A 109 4.92 -0.14 -6.29
CA SER A 109 4.30 -1.40 -5.84
C SER A 109 3.71 -1.31 -4.43
N TYR A 110 3.76 -0.12 -3.80
CA TYR A 110 3.13 0.12 -2.52
C TYR A 110 2.49 1.51 -2.43
N PHE A 111 1.29 1.54 -1.87
CA PHE A 111 0.58 2.75 -1.53
C PHE A 111 -0.15 2.52 -0.20
N GLY A 112 -0.23 3.55 0.61
CA GLY A 112 -1.06 3.55 1.80
C GLY A 112 -1.65 4.93 2.00
N MET A 113 -2.75 4.99 2.73
CA MET A 113 -3.32 6.25 3.16
C MET A 113 -4.11 6.07 4.44
N TRP A 114 -4.15 7.12 5.23
CA TRP A 114 -5.13 7.22 6.28
C TRP A 114 -6.46 7.62 5.63
N TRP A 115 -7.43 6.72 5.67
CA TRP A 115 -8.75 6.94 5.11
C TRP A 115 -9.73 7.07 6.26
N SER A 116 -10.50 8.14 6.24
CA SER A 116 -11.38 8.55 7.32
C SER A 116 -12.80 8.72 6.82
N ALA A 117 -13.79 8.45 7.68
CA ALA A 117 -15.22 8.67 7.39
C ALA A 117 -15.69 8.02 6.07
N GLY A 118 -15.09 6.88 5.71
CA GLY A 118 -15.28 6.36 4.36
C GLY A 118 -16.67 5.76 4.17
N ASP A 119 -17.20 5.91 2.96
CA ASP A 119 -18.47 5.29 2.54
C ASP A 119 -18.40 4.60 1.17
N ALA A 120 -19.46 3.88 0.79
CA ALA A 120 -19.49 3.11 -0.46
C ALA A 120 -19.35 3.92 -1.77
N LYS A 121 -19.47 5.26 -1.73
CA LYS A 121 -19.29 6.17 -2.86
C LYS A 121 -17.85 6.60 -3.07
N ASN A 122 -17.00 6.36 -2.08
CA ASN A 122 -15.58 6.62 -2.17
C ASN A 122 -14.93 5.49 -2.97
N VAL A 123 -14.24 5.82 -4.06
CA VAL A 123 -13.63 4.85 -4.96
C VAL A 123 -12.16 5.19 -5.19
N LEU A 124 -11.29 4.21 -4.95
CA LEU A 124 -9.87 4.26 -5.21
C LEU A 124 -9.52 3.27 -6.32
N GLU A 125 -8.75 3.69 -7.31
CA GLU A 125 -8.34 2.85 -8.44
C GLU A 125 -6.85 2.98 -8.74
N PHE A 126 -6.23 1.84 -9.07
CA PHE A 126 -4.82 1.75 -9.44
C PHE A 126 -4.68 1.27 -10.87
N TYR A 127 -3.83 1.93 -11.63
CA TYR A 127 -3.63 1.65 -13.04
C TYR A 127 -2.15 1.52 -13.39
N ASN A 128 -1.85 0.63 -14.34
CA ASN A 128 -0.59 0.63 -15.08
C ASN A 128 -0.90 0.96 -16.55
N GLY A 129 -0.69 2.21 -16.93
CA GLY A 129 -1.18 2.74 -18.20
C GLY A 129 -2.71 2.75 -18.22
N ASP A 130 -3.30 1.99 -19.14
CA ASP A 130 -4.76 1.84 -19.28
C ASP A 130 -5.31 0.59 -18.57
N THR A 131 -4.43 -0.29 -18.06
CA THR A 131 -4.83 -1.50 -17.35
C THR A 131 -5.24 -1.16 -15.92
N LEU A 132 -6.50 -1.41 -15.57
CA LEU A 132 -6.98 -1.36 -14.18
C LEU A 132 -6.45 -2.57 -13.41
N LEU A 133 -5.61 -2.33 -12.42
CA LEU A 133 -5.04 -3.36 -11.56
C LEU A 133 -5.94 -3.65 -10.35
N GLY A 134 -6.57 -2.62 -9.80
CA GLY A 134 -7.46 -2.78 -8.67
C GLY A 134 -8.38 -1.59 -8.50
N ARG A 135 -9.64 -1.87 -8.15
CA ARG A 135 -10.67 -0.91 -7.79
C ARG A 135 -11.20 -1.26 -6.41
N PHE A 136 -11.23 -0.25 -5.56
CA PHE A 136 -11.60 -0.39 -4.16
C PHE A 136 -12.69 0.62 -3.84
N THR A 137 -13.67 0.19 -3.07
CA THR A 137 -14.64 1.07 -2.41
C THR A 137 -14.39 1.02 -0.91
N THR A 138 -14.85 2.01 -0.14
CA THR A 138 -14.78 1.88 1.31
C THR A 138 -15.45 0.59 1.78
N SER A 139 -16.59 0.22 1.23
CA SER A 139 -17.27 -1.03 1.61
C SER A 139 -16.39 -2.27 1.41
N SER A 140 -15.59 -2.32 0.35
CA SER A 140 -14.66 -3.45 0.12
C SER A 140 -13.47 -3.48 1.11
N LEU A 141 -13.20 -2.38 1.80
CA LEU A 141 -11.97 -2.17 2.56
C LEU A 141 -12.17 -1.99 4.06
N MET A 142 -13.22 -1.27 4.45
CA MET A 142 -13.49 -0.88 5.82
C MET A 142 -14.66 -1.63 6.46
N ASP A 143 -15.61 -2.20 5.69
CA ASP A 143 -16.62 -3.10 6.26
C ASP A 143 -15.99 -4.29 7.04
N PRO A 144 -14.80 -4.82 6.66
CA PRO A 144 -14.12 -5.85 7.45
C PRO A 144 -13.45 -5.34 8.74
N LEU A 145 -13.38 -4.02 8.98
CA LEU A 145 -12.69 -3.48 10.15
C LEU A 145 -13.48 -3.78 11.43
N PRO A 146 -12.80 -4.12 12.54
CA PRO A 146 -13.44 -4.20 13.84
C PRO A 146 -14.03 -2.84 14.26
N ALA A 147 -15.09 -2.85 15.09
CA ALA A 147 -15.71 -1.63 15.61
C ALA A 147 -14.78 -0.70 16.40
N SER A 148 -13.57 -1.16 16.77
CA SER A 148 -12.53 -0.30 17.35
C SER A 148 -11.98 0.77 16.39
N TYR A 149 -12.26 0.63 15.08
CA TYR A 149 -11.91 1.61 14.05
C TYR A 149 -13.00 2.67 13.87
N ASP A 150 -14.17 2.50 14.47
CA ASP A 150 -15.28 3.43 14.30
C ASP A 150 -15.05 4.73 15.09
N GLY A 151 -15.43 5.85 14.47
CA GLY A 151 -15.29 7.18 15.04
C GLY A 151 -13.89 7.77 14.92
N ASN A 152 -13.84 9.09 14.92
CA ASN A 152 -12.61 9.84 14.71
C ASN A 152 -11.57 9.51 15.80
N PRO A 153 -10.32 9.13 15.48
CA PRO A 153 -9.29 8.79 16.47
C PRO A 153 -8.99 9.88 17.51
N LEU A 154 -9.19 11.16 17.18
CA LEU A 154 -9.08 12.27 18.15
C LEU A 154 -10.13 12.19 19.26
N ASN A 155 -11.32 11.69 18.93
CA ASN A 155 -12.41 11.47 19.85
C ASN A 155 -13.42 10.50 19.23
N ARG A 156 -13.36 9.23 19.65
CA ARG A 156 -14.18 8.13 19.09
C ARG A 156 -15.70 8.32 19.23
N LYS A 157 -16.15 9.31 20.02
CA LYS A 157 -17.57 9.68 20.11
C LYS A 157 -18.04 10.53 18.92
N ILE A 158 -17.11 11.16 18.19
CA ILE A 158 -17.41 11.93 17.00
C ILE A 158 -17.47 10.96 15.82
N ASN A 159 -18.57 11.03 15.09
CA ASN A 159 -18.82 10.20 13.90
C ASN A 159 -18.65 8.69 14.17
N SER A 160 -19.12 8.23 15.34
CA SER A 160 -18.89 6.88 15.87
C SER A 160 -19.55 5.74 15.06
N GLY A 161 -20.20 6.04 13.94
CA GLY A 161 -20.81 5.06 13.05
C GLY A 161 -20.03 4.83 11.77
N GLU A 162 -18.91 5.53 11.58
CA GLU A 162 -18.09 5.45 10.37
C GLU A 162 -16.65 5.02 10.70
N PRO A 163 -16.02 4.20 9.85
CA PRO A 163 -14.69 3.68 10.08
C PRO A 163 -13.57 4.69 9.75
N TYR A 164 -12.47 4.59 10.49
CA TYR A 164 -11.24 5.37 10.32
C TYR A 164 -10.04 4.44 10.44
N GLY A 165 -9.15 4.43 9.46
CA GLY A 165 -7.96 3.58 9.54
C GLY A 165 -6.91 3.87 8.47
N PHE A 166 -5.67 3.48 8.76
CA PHE A 166 -4.63 3.45 7.76
C PHE A 166 -4.72 2.16 6.95
N ILE A 167 -4.94 2.29 5.65
CA ILE A 167 -5.08 1.17 4.72
C ILE A 167 -3.82 1.09 3.87
N ASN A 168 -3.28 -0.12 3.73
CA ASN A 168 -2.14 -0.44 2.91
C ASN A 168 -2.57 -1.24 1.67
N PHE A 169 -1.95 -0.94 0.55
CA PHE A 169 -2.12 -1.61 -0.74
C PHE A 169 -0.74 -2.06 -1.20
N PHE A 170 -0.54 -3.38 -1.28
CA PHE A 170 0.72 -3.98 -1.73
C PHE A 170 0.49 -4.72 -3.03
N ALA A 171 1.25 -4.36 -4.05
CA ALA A 171 1.41 -5.17 -5.24
C ALA A 171 2.54 -6.20 -5.05
N ASP A 172 2.48 -7.26 -5.85
CA ASP A 172 3.56 -8.23 -5.91
C ASP A 172 4.81 -7.75 -6.69
N GLU A 173 5.86 -8.56 -6.80
CA GLU A 173 7.13 -8.20 -7.45
C GLU A 173 7.01 -8.00 -8.97
N THR A 174 5.91 -8.46 -9.55
CA THR A 174 5.62 -8.31 -10.99
C THR A 174 4.58 -7.24 -11.28
N THR A 175 4.00 -6.66 -10.22
CA THR A 175 2.91 -5.70 -10.30
C THR A 175 3.37 -4.33 -9.80
N ALA A 176 3.05 -3.28 -10.56
CA ALA A 176 3.23 -1.90 -10.16
C ALA A 176 2.24 -1.02 -10.91
N TRP A 177 1.85 0.10 -10.32
CA TRP A 177 0.97 1.10 -10.93
C TRP A 177 1.71 2.41 -11.17
N ASN A 178 1.30 3.15 -12.18
CA ASN A 178 1.80 4.49 -12.48
C ASN A 178 0.75 5.58 -12.29
N ARG A 179 -0.50 5.20 -11.96
CA ARG A 179 -1.58 6.15 -11.78
C ARG A 179 -2.56 5.65 -10.72
N ILE A 180 -2.89 6.55 -9.80
CA ILE A 180 -3.87 6.35 -8.72
C ILE A 180 -4.98 7.38 -8.90
N VAL A 181 -6.24 6.93 -8.83
CA VAL A 181 -7.42 7.78 -8.99
C VAL A 181 -8.30 7.66 -7.76
N LEU A 182 -8.62 8.79 -7.15
CA LEU A 182 -9.56 8.91 -6.05
C LEU A 182 -10.81 9.63 -6.55
N THR A 183 -11.98 9.10 -6.25
CA THR A 183 -13.27 9.64 -6.72
C THR A 183 -14.37 9.53 -5.69
N ASN A 184 -15.25 10.53 -5.67
CA ASN A 184 -16.54 10.49 -4.99
C ASN A 184 -17.59 11.10 -5.93
N ASP A 185 -18.83 10.59 -5.91
CA ASP A 185 -19.91 11.07 -6.78
C ASP A 185 -20.51 12.43 -6.34
N GLY A 186 -20.04 12.97 -5.23
CA GLY A 186 -20.43 14.27 -4.67
C GLY A 186 -21.57 14.19 -3.66
N SER A 187 -22.23 13.04 -3.52
CA SER A 187 -23.28 12.83 -2.52
C SER A 187 -22.74 12.68 -1.09
N SER A 188 -21.44 12.39 -0.96
CA SER A 188 -20.69 12.29 0.29
C SER A 188 -19.25 12.76 0.09
N GLY A 189 -18.35 12.53 1.03
CA GLY A 189 -16.93 12.90 0.93
C GLY A 189 -16.01 11.68 0.84
N PHE A 190 -14.90 11.81 0.13
CA PHE A 190 -13.73 10.94 0.26
C PHE A 190 -12.66 11.70 1.01
N GLU A 191 -12.59 11.48 2.32
CA GLU A 191 -11.62 12.08 3.23
C GLU A 191 -10.39 11.19 3.40
N SER A 192 -9.21 11.75 3.14
CA SER A 192 -7.98 10.99 3.29
C SER A 192 -6.75 11.86 3.55
N ASP A 193 -5.79 11.29 4.26
CA ASP A 193 -4.56 11.94 4.71
C ASP A 193 -3.34 11.01 4.59
N ASN A 194 -2.15 11.56 4.78
CA ASN A 194 -0.89 10.83 4.93
C ASN A 194 -0.65 9.78 3.83
N TYR A 195 -0.72 10.20 2.57
CA TYR A 195 -0.45 9.30 1.46
C TYR A 195 0.98 8.82 1.54
N THR A 196 1.16 7.51 1.48
CA THR A 196 2.44 6.86 1.63
C THR A 196 2.71 6.01 0.41
N THR A 197 3.91 6.04 -0.15
CA THR A 197 4.24 5.18 -1.30
C THR A 197 5.67 4.66 -1.22
N ARG A 198 5.92 3.58 -1.96
CA ARG A 198 7.25 3.03 -2.20
C ARG A 198 7.29 2.39 -3.57
N VAL A 199 8.37 2.65 -4.31
CA VAL A 199 8.60 2.07 -5.63
C VAL A 199 8.74 0.55 -5.54
N ALA A 200 9.63 0.09 -4.66
CA ALA A 200 9.87 -1.34 -4.45
C ALA A 200 8.69 -2.03 -3.76
N ALA A 201 8.35 -3.23 -4.25
CA ALA A 201 7.39 -4.14 -3.60
C ALA A 201 7.85 -4.50 -2.18
N TRP A 202 6.89 -4.89 -1.33
CA TRP A 202 7.20 -5.47 -0.01
C TRP A 202 7.99 -6.76 -0.16
N ASP A 203 9.10 -6.91 0.56
CA ASP A 203 9.92 -8.13 0.53
C ASP A 203 10.03 -8.72 1.93
N PRO A 204 9.48 -9.92 2.20
CA PRO A 204 9.54 -10.52 3.53
C PRO A 204 10.97 -10.77 4.04
N LEU A 205 11.96 -10.89 3.15
CA LEU A 205 13.37 -11.04 3.54
C LEU A 205 14.00 -9.74 4.04
N VAL A 206 13.53 -8.60 3.54
CA VAL A 206 14.09 -7.28 3.82
C VAL A 206 13.24 -6.53 4.85
N ASP A 207 11.93 -6.57 4.67
CA ASP A 207 10.94 -5.81 5.44
C ASP A 207 10.37 -6.60 6.62
N GLY A 208 10.49 -7.94 6.63
CA GLY A 208 9.89 -8.82 7.63
C GLY A 208 8.41 -9.10 7.34
N ALA A 209 7.62 -9.34 8.38
CA ALA A 209 6.19 -9.66 8.23
C ALA A 209 5.43 -8.57 7.45
N LEU A 210 4.40 -8.99 6.71
CA LEU A 210 3.54 -8.06 5.98
C LEU A 210 2.89 -7.07 6.97
N PRO A 211 3.04 -5.75 6.78
CA PRO A 211 2.43 -4.78 7.68
C PRO A 211 0.91 -4.88 7.71
N GLY A 212 0.32 -4.92 8.91
CA GLY A 212 -1.13 -4.88 9.10
C GLY A 212 -1.83 -6.22 8.99
N VAL A 213 -3.16 -6.20 9.08
CA VAL A 213 -4.02 -7.39 8.98
C VAL A 213 -4.54 -7.53 7.54
N PRO A 214 -4.24 -8.64 6.84
CA PRO A 214 -4.75 -8.87 5.49
C PRO A 214 -6.27 -9.07 5.45
N VAL A 215 -6.94 -8.39 4.51
CA VAL A 215 -8.42 -8.46 4.41
C VAL A 215 -8.92 -8.90 3.05
N ALA A 216 -8.22 -8.55 1.97
CA ALA A 216 -8.66 -8.91 0.63
C ALA A 216 -7.51 -8.87 -0.39
N ILE A 217 -7.68 -9.63 -1.47
CA ILE A 217 -6.91 -9.54 -2.70
C ILE A 217 -7.85 -9.00 -3.78
N VAL A 218 -7.36 -8.03 -4.55
CA VAL A 218 -8.11 -7.40 -5.63
C VAL A 218 -7.41 -7.58 -6.96
N GLU A 219 -8.21 -7.92 -7.97
CA GLU A 219 -7.81 -8.09 -9.36
C GLU A 219 -8.82 -7.36 -10.25
N GLY A 220 -8.41 -6.21 -10.78
CA GLY A 220 -9.28 -5.32 -11.56
C GLY A 220 -10.46 -4.84 -10.71
N LYS A 221 -11.65 -5.39 -10.96
CA LYS A 221 -12.89 -5.08 -10.21
C LYS A 221 -13.33 -6.19 -9.26
N THR A 222 -12.61 -7.30 -9.24
CA THR A 222 -12.94 -8.46 -8.41
C THR A 222 -12.23 -8.31 -7.07
N THR A 223 -12.99 -8.37 -5.98
CA THR A 223 -12.46 -8.38 -4.61
C THR A 223 -12.72 -9.73 -3.98
N THR A 224 -11.67 -10.37 -3.50
CA THR A 224 -11.74 -11.66 -2.80
C THR A 224 -11.30 -11.45 -1.36
N ALA A 225 -12.19 -11.68 -0.40
CA ALA A 225 -11.84 -11.67 1.01
C ALA A 225 -10.77 -12.70 1.31
N VAL A 226 -9.75 -12.31 2.08
CA VAL A 226 -8.64 -13.18 2.47
C VAL A 226 -8.93 -13.81 3.81
N THR A 227 -8.57 -15.08 3.94
CA THR A 227 -8.45 -15.77 5.23
C THR A 227 -7.01 -16.22 5.42
N GLU A 228 -6.58 -16.46 6.66
CA GLU A 228 -5.24 -17.00 6.95
C GLU A 228 -4.92 -18.25 6.12
N LYS A 229 -5.91 -19.14 5.94
CA LYS A 229 -5.77 -20.34 5.12
C LYS A 229 -5.51 -20.05 3.64
N MET A 230 -6.07 -18.97 3.10
CA MET A 230 -5.89 -18.60 1.69
C MET A 230 -4.50 -18.06 1.40
N ILE A 231 -3.91 -17.33 2.35
CA ILE A 231 -2.56 -16.79 2.19
C ILE A 231 -1.47 -17.69 2.77
N ALA A 232 -1.84 -18.74 3.50
CA ALA A 232 -0.88 -19.70 4.05
C ALA A 232 0.03 -20.29 2.96
N GLY A 233 1.35 -20.14 3.13
CA GLY A 233 2.36 -20.63 2.18
C GLY A 233 2.50 -19.76 0.93
N THR A 234 1.72 -18.68 0.82
CA THR A 234 1.98 -17.61 -0.14
C THR A 234 2.99 -16.63 0.45
N ARG A 235 3.54 -15.76 -0.39
CA ARG A 235 4.41 -14.68 0.09
C ARG A 235 3.76 -13.83 1.19
N TRP A 236 2.43 -13.66 1.17
CA TRP A 236 1.70 -12.75 2.04
C TRP A 236 1.58 -13.25 3.48
N SER A 237 1.88 -14.52 3.74
CA SER A 237 1.99 -15.08 5.09
C SER A 237 3.44 -15.24 5.56
N LEU A 238 4.43 -14.78 4.78
CA LEU A 238 5.84 -14.91 5.12
C LEU A 238 6.28 -13.78 6.05
N ASP A 239 7.25 -14.13 6.89
CA ASP A 239 8.02 -13.26 7.76
C ASP A 239 9.50 -13.65 7.68
N ALA A 240 10.37 -12.86 8.32
CA ALA A 240 11.81 -13.09 8.29
C ALA A 240 12.23 -14.49 8.78
N THR A 241 11.40 -15.17 9.57
CA THR A 241 11.70 -16.51 10.12
C THR A 241 11.19 -17.65 9.23
N SER A 242 10.10 -17.45 8.50
CA SER A 242 9.45 -18.45 7.65
C SER A 242 10.05 -18.52 6.25
N VAL A 243 10.65 -17.44 5.73
CA VAL A 243 11.39 -17.51 4.45
C VAL A 243 12.65 -18.39 4.58
N ALA A 244 13.28 -18.42 5.76
CA ALA A 244 14.44 -19.27 6.02
C ALA A 244 14.09 -20.78 6.10
N ALA A 245 12.81 -21.12 6.20
CA ALA A 245 12.32 -22.47 6.43
C ALA A 245 11.72 -23.15 5.18
N ILE A 246 11.66 -22.47 4.01
CA ILE A 246 11.08 -23.04 2.78
C ILE A 246 11.98 -24.18 2.26
N PRO A 247 11.56 -25.45 2.30
CA PRO A 247 12.34 -26.54 1.73
C PRO A 247 12.33 -26.41 0.20
N GLY A 248 13.50 -26.18 -0.40
CA GLY A 248 13.65 -26.13 -1.86
C GLY A 248 13.90 -24.74 -2.47
N ALA A 249 14.11 -23.69 -1.68
CA ALA A 249 14.83 -22.52 -2.19
C ALA A 249 16.22 -23.00 -2.65
N PRO A 250 16.68 -22.68 -3.89
CA PRO A 250 18.03 -23.01 -4.31
C PRO A 250 18.98 -22.45 -3.27
N ALA A 251 19.79 -23.31 -2.65
CA ALA A 251 20.88 -22.85 -1.82
C ALA A 251 21.65 -21.81 -2.64
N PRO A 252 21.86 -20.59 -2.13
CA PRO A 252 22.64 -19.60 -2.86
C PRO A 252 23.97 -20.26 -3.23
N PRO A 253 24.43 -20.11 -4.48
CA PRO A 253 25.68 -20.71 -4.92
C PRO A 253 26.77 -20.44 -3.88
N TRP A 254 27.54 -21.46 -3.50
CA TRP A 254 28.53 -21.37 -2.41
C TRP A 254 29.49 -20.18 -2.55
N TRP A 255 29.72 -19.67 -3.76
CA TRP A 255 30.51 -18.47 -4.00
C TRP A 255 29.86 -17.17 -3.48
N LEU A 256 28.52 -17.05 -3.45
CA LEU A 256 27.81 -15.93 -2.84
C LEU A 256 27.97 -15.92 -1.31
N LEU A 257 28.01 -17.08 -0.65
CA LEU A 257 28.29 -17.19 0.78
C LEU A 257 29.73 -16.75 1.12
N VAL A 258 30.69 -17.00 0.22
CA VAL A 258 32.09 -16.53 0.37
C VAL A 258 32.20 -15.01 0.18
N VAL A 259 31.39 -14.41 -0.72
CA VAL A 259 31.32 -12.95 -0.89
C VAL A 259 30.72 -12.28 0.36
N PHE A 260 29.69 -12.84 0.98
CA PHE A 260 29.16 -12.31 2.25
C PHE A 260 30.16 -12.46 3.40
N ALA A 261 30.87 -13.60 3.52
CA ALA A 261 31.89 -13.79 4.55
C ALA A 261 33.07 -12.82 4.42
N THR A 262 33.52 -12.55 3.19
CA THR A 262 34.63 -11.60 2.94
C THR A 262 34.24 -10.14 3.17
N ILE A 263 32.98 -9.76 2.93
CA ILE A 263 32.47 -8.41 3.25
C ILE A 263 32.38 -8.18 4.76
N PHE A 264 32.01 -9.20 5.56
CA PHE A 264 32.01 -9.08 7.02
C PHE A 264 33.42 -9.05 7.62
N ILE A 265 34.37 -9.83 7.10
CA ILE A 265 35.77 -9.82 7.56
C ILE A 265 36.45 -8.48 7.22
N THR A 266 36.21 -7.92 6.03
CA THR A 266 36.84 -6.65 5.62
C THR A 266 36.24 -5.40 6.29
N ARG A 267 34.98 -5.46 6.79
CA ARG A 267 34.40 -4.39 7.63
C ARG A 267 34.83 -4.48 9.10
N GLY A 268 35.09 -5.68 9.62
CA GLY A 268 35.63 -5.88 10.98
C GLY A 268 37.05 -5.33 11.15
N GLU A 269 37.92 -5.51 10.15
CA GLU A 269 39.31 -5.05 10.22
C GLU A 269 39.46 -3.53 10.11
N LYS A 270 38.55 -2.83 9.41
CA LYS A 270 38.61 -1.35 9.30
C LYS A 270 38.18 -0.62 10.58
N SER A 271 37.38 -1.26 11.45
CA SER A 271 36.95 -0.64 12.71
C SER A 271 37.96 -0.78 13.85
N MET A 272 38.99 -1.62 13.70
CA MET A 272 39.98 -1.89 14.76
C MET A 272 41.34 -1.19 14.55
N LYS A 273 41.48 -0.39 13.49
CA LYS A 273 42.70 0.39 13.19
C LYS A 273 42.55 1.91 13.37
N LEU A 274 41.46 2.37 14.02
CA LEU A 274 41.25 3.79 14.33
C LEU A 274 41.13 4.05 15.84
N THR A 275 41.91 3.35 16.65
CA THR A 275 42.15 3.64 18.07
C THR A 275 43.52 3.08 18.47
N ALA A 276 44.58 3.78 18.07
CA ALA A 276 45.89 3.76 18.70
C ALA A 276 46.56 5.11 18.44
#